data_AF-A0AAN6QAG9-F1
#
_entry.id   AF-A0AAN6QAG9-F1
#
_cell.length_a   1.000
_cell.length_b   1.000
_cell.length_c   1.000
_cell.angle_alpha   90.00
_cell.angle_beta   90.00
_cell.angle_gamma   90.00
#
_symmetry.space_group_name_H-M   'P 1'
#
loop_
_entity.id
_entity.type
_entity.pdbx_description
1 polymer ?
#
loop_
_entity_poly.entity_id
_entity_poly.type
_entity_poly.pdbx_seq_one_letter_code
_entity_poly.pdbx_strand_id
1 'polypeptide(L)'
;MDGSTAARSGPAIDASSACMLLVTILAFCLPLLVYAPPIPPSKRDALLETHTEIGLSRSESRLPRELKADAGSNQTQTRARTRIRSLWIYPLKSCKGIELHRSKVLPAGLEHDRLYTFARLVAPRGPAGVQTRLGPLGRDEEPARSWQFITQRQFPLLATVQVDLFVPDIAKARGRPSKVSESFLLVRFPWQDPGLRGLQTWAAVKLARGWRARPEKEFVLPVAFPSEGEIEARGYTREPVAIWRDTVEAINMETELPRELRLYLGVKDRLGLFRIDPARLRHVHRCGPALRDAGYQPATGFQDAYPLHLLNLTSLRDFDAEVEKDKALRVLDPRRFRANIIVDGGAPYDEETWKKFRFAPRPGSKREASTFHVSCRTVRCKMPNVDQDTGHRHPVEPDRALRKFREVDEGAKHKGCLGVQLTPLFSKTESPEDMESWVEAGMPVVLLERGRHVYIPQ
;
A
#
# COMPACT_ATOMS: atom_id res chain seq x y z
N MET A 1 -51.20 -58.14 -32.14
CA MET A 1 -50.16 -57.65 -33.06
C MET A 1 -50.93 -56.75 -34.01
N ASP A 2 -50.92 -55.42 -33.92
CA ASP A 2 -49.80 -54.52 -33.61
C ASP A 2 -50.26 -53.25 -32.90
N GLY A 3 -49.49 -52.83 -31.89
CA GLY A 3 -49.70 -51.60 -31.14
C GLY A 3 -49.04 -50.42 -31.83
N SER A 4 -49.85 -49.53 -32.41
CA SER A 4 -49.40 -48.24 -32.94
C SER A 4 -49.18 -47.24 -31.80
N THR A 5 -47.92 -47.01 -31.46
CA THR A 5 -47.46 -45.94 -30.56
C THR A 5 -47.56 -44.57 -31.26
N ALA A 6 -48.61 -43.82 -30.95
CA ALA A 6 -48.72 -42.40 -31.32
C ALA A 6 -47.73 -41.57 -30.49
N ALA A 7 -46.58 -41.23 -31.08
CA ALA A 7 -45.65 -40.26 -30.51
C ALA A 7 -46.26 -38.85 -30.55
N ARG A 8 -46.68 -38.34 -29.38
CA ARG A 8 -47.08 -36.94 -29.20
C ARG A 8 -45.86 -36.03 -29.38
N SER A 9 -45.79 -35.31 -30.50
CA SER A 9 -44.87 -34.19 -30.67
C SER A 9 -45.36 -33.01 -29.81
N GLY A 10 -44.64 -32.70 -28.73
CA GLY A 10 -44.90 -31.51 -27.92
C GLY A 10 -44.67 -30.22 -28.73
N PRO A 11 -45.29 -29.09 -28.33
CA PRO A 11 -45.21 -27.83 -29.06
C PRO A 11 -43.75 -27.32 -29.10
N ALA A 12 -43.24 -27.09 -30.31
CA ALA A 12 -41.95 -26.45 -30.52
C ALA A 12 -42.06 -24.97 -30.13
N ILE A 13 -41.27 -24.53 -29.16
CA ILE A 13 -41.19 -23.12 -28.77
C ILE A 13 -40.52 -22.36 -29.91
N ASP A 14 -41.28 -21.51 -30.60
CA ASP A 14 -40.74 -20.59 -31.61
C ASP A 14 -39.87 -19.52 -30.94
N ALA A 15 -38.81 -19.10 -31.63
CA ALA A 15 -37.84 -18.11 -31.15
C ALA A 15 -38.49 -16.77 -30.74
N SER A 16 -39.57 -16.37 -31.40
CA SER A 16 -40.34 -15.16 -31.07
C SER A 16 -41.05 -15.31 -29.73
N SER A 17 -41.68 -16.48 -29.49
CA SER A 17 -42.32 -16.83 -28.21
C SER A 17 -41.30 -16.89 -27.06
N ALA A 18 -40.10 -17.45 -27.30
CA ALA A 18 -39.01 -17.45 -26.34
C ALA A 18 -38.48 -16.03 -26.03
N CYS A 19 -38.37 -15.18 -27.06
CA CYS A 19 -37.92 -13.79 -26.92
C CYS A 19 -38.92 -12.96 -26.11
N MET A 20 -40.22 -13.05 -26.42
CA MET A 20 -41.31 -12.43 -25.66
C MET A 20 -41.25 -12.83 -24.19
N LEU A 21 -41.16 -14.13 -23.90
CA LEU A 21 -41.07 -14.63 -22.53
C LEU A 21 -39.85 -14.05 -21.78
N LEU A 22 -38.69 -13.99 -22.44
CA LEU A 22 -37.48 -13.41 -21.85
C LEU A 22 -37.66 -11.92 -21.54
N VAL A 23 -38.25 -11.15 -22.46
CA VAL A 23 -38.52 -9.72 -22.30
C VAL A 23 -39.53 -9.49 -21.16
N THR A 24 -40.59 -10.30 -21.07
CA THR A 24 -41.58 -10.19 -19.99
C THR A 24 -40.96 -10.53 -18.63
N ILE A 25 -40.14 -11.58 -18.54
CA ILE A 25 -39.40 -11.91 -17.31
C ILE A 25 -38.48 -10.76 -16.92
N LEU A 26 -37.72 -10.20 -17.86
CA LEU A 26 -36.84 -9.06 -17.59
C LEU A 26 -37.65 -7.83 -17.14
N ALA A 27 -38.77 -7.51 -17.78
CA ALA A 27 -39.61 -6.37 -17.43
C ALA A 27 -40.22 -6.47 -16.03
N PHE A 28 -40.55 -7.69 -15.55
CA PHE A 28 -41.04 -7.92 -14.19
C PHE A 28 -39.93 -8.03 -13.15
N CYS A 29 -38.79 -8.62 -13.50
CA CYS A 29 -37.68 -8.79 -12.56
C CYS A 29 -36.87 -7.49 -12.37
N LEU A 30 -36.75 -6.63 -13.39
CA LEU A 30 -35.94 -5.41 -13.32
C LEU A 30 -36.39 -4.43 -12.22
N PRO A 31 -37.71 -4.12 -12.04
CA PRO A 31 -38.17 -3.28 -10.94
C PRO A 31 -37.91 -3.90 -9.56
N LEU A 32 -38.05 -5.23 -9.44
CA LEU A 32 -37.76 -5.97 -8.21
C LEU A 32 -36.27 -5.89 -7.85
N LEU A 33 -35.38 -5.94 -8.83
CA LEU A 33 -33.94 -5.79 -8.63
C LEU A 33 -33.54 -4.36 -8.25
N VAL A 34 -34.34 -3.34 -8.58
CA VAL A 34 -34.13 -1.95 -8.17
C VAL A 34 -34.64 -1.72 -6.74
N TYR A 35 -35.80 -2.28 -6.39
CA TYR A 35 -36.43 -2.07 -5.07
C TYR A 35 -35.87 -2.97 -3.98
N ALA A 36 -35.43 -4.18 -4.34
CA ALA A 36 -34.79 -5.16 -3.47
C ALA A 36 -33.49 -5.65 -4.15
N PRO A 37 -32.43 -4.82 -4.16
CA PRO A 37 -31.18 -5.22 -4.77
C PRO A 37 -30.68 -6.52 -4.14
N PRO A 38 -30.32 -7.54 -4.93
CA PRO A 38 -29.91 -8.86 -4.42
C PRO A 38 -28.54 -8.83 -3.70
N ILE A 39 -27.96 -7.64 -3.51
CA ILE A 39 -26.67 -7.44 -2.86
C ILE A 39 -26.92 -6.66 -1.58
N PRO A 40 -26.61 -7.22 -0.39
CA PRO A 40 -26.66 -6.45 0.84
C PRO A 40 -25.72 -5.23 0.75
N PRO A 41 -26.03 -4.13 1.46
CA PRO A 41 -25.16 -2.96 1.48
C PRO A 41 -23.76 -3.37 1.93
N SER A 42 -22.75 -2.87 1.23
CA SER A 42 -21.36 -3.16 1.57
C SER A 42 -20.93 -2.36 2.79
N LYS A 43 -19.87 -2.82 3.47
CA LYS A 43 -19.17 -2.05 4.52
C LYS A 43 -18.71 -0.70 3.99
N ARG A 44 -18.36 -0.61 2.71
CA ARG A 44 -18.08 0.67 2.05
C ARG A 44 -19.29 1.59 2.04
N ASP A 45 -20.47 1.08 1.67
CA ASP A 45 -21.70 1.87 1.62
C ASP A 45 -22.04 2.38 3.02
N ALA A 46 -21.94 1.52 4.03
CA ALA A 46 -22.12 1.90 5.43
C ALA A 46 -21.13 2.99 5.90
N LEU A 47 -19.85 2.92 5.50
CA LEU A 47 -18.88 3.97 5.81
C LEU A 47 -19.18 5.28 5.08
N LEU A 48 -19.61 5.24 3.81
CA LEU A 48 -19.89 6.44 3.03
C LEU A 48 -21.05 7.27 3.58
N GLU A 49 -21.92 6.65 4.37
CA GLU A 49 -23.01 7.31 5.08
C GLU A 49 -22.55 8.24 6.21
N THR A 50 -21.39 7.98 6.84
CA THR A 50 -20.89 8.73 8.01
C THR A 50 -19.50 9.31 7.84
N HIS A 51 -18.74 8.83 6.87
CA HIS A 51 -17.35 9.17 6.63
C HIS A 51 -17.14 9.65 5.21
N THR A 52 -16.00 10.29 4.99
CA THR A 52 -15.52 10.68 3.66
C THR A 52 -14.23 9.92 3.36
N GLU A 53 -14.18 9.34 2.17
CA GLU A 53 -13.00 8.65 1.65
C GLU A 53 -11.90 9.68 1.34
N ILE A 54 -10.73 9.48 1.92
CA ILE A 54 -9.54 10.29 1.69
C ILE A 54 -8.65 9.58 0.68
N GLY A 55 -8.39 10.25 -0.43
CA GLY A 55 -7.54 9.76 -1.50
C GLY A 55 -7.92 10.40 -2.82
N LEU A 56 -6.96 10.48 -3.75
CA LEU A 56 -7.24 10.98 -5.09
C LEU A 56 -7.86 9.88 -5.94
N SER A 57 -8.94 10.21 -6.64
CA SER A 57 -9.43 9.36 -7.72
C SER A 57 -8.43 9.31 -8.88
N ARG A 58 -8.57 8.31 -9.74
CA ARG A 58 -7.75 8.17 -10.96
C ARG A 58 -7.89 9.37 -11.93
N SER A 59 -8.96 10.16 -11.82
CA SER A 59 -9.15 11.40 -12.58
C SER A 59 -8.42 12.60 -11.96
N GLU A 60 -8.19 12.60 -10.65
CA GLU A 60 -7.55 13.68 -9.90
C GLU A 60 -6.03 13.48 -9.75
N SER A 61 -5.56 12.24 -9.90
CA SER A 61 -4.15 11.88 -9.84
C SER A 61 -3.31 12.74 -10.79
N ARG A 62 -2.23 13.29 -10.25
CA ARG A 62 -1.28 14.09 -11.03
C ARG A 62 -0.16 13.24 -11.60
N LEU A 63 -0.06 11.97 -11.25
CA LEU A 63 0.91 11.08 -11.90
C LEU A 63 0.56 10.92 -13.38
N PRO A 64 1.54 11.04 -14.30
CA PRO A 64 1.26 10.98 -15.73
C PRO A 64 0.46 9.73 -16.09
N ARG A 65 -0.64 9.89 -16.85
CA ARG A 65 -1.45 8.75 -17.32
C ARG A 65 -0.68 7.84 -18.26
N GLU A 66 0.34 8.34 -18.95
CA GLU A 66 1.29 7.57 -19.75
C GLU A 66 2.62 8.34 -19.76
N LEU A 67 3.73 7.72 -19.35
CA LEU A 67 5.10 8.29 -19.44
C LEU A 67 5.56 8.58 -20.90
N LYS A 68 4.65 8.56 -21.88
CA LYS A 68 4.91 8.73 -23.31
C LYS A 68 4.86 10.18 -23.80
N ALA A 69 4.11 11.07 -23.15
CA ALA A 69 3.89 12.42 -23.70
C ALA A 69 5.13 13.33 -23.64
N ASP A 70 6.06 13.09 -22.69
CA ASP A 70 7.26 13.92 -22.54
C ASP A 70 8.47 13.40 -23.36
N ALA A 71 8.38 12.19 -23.93
CA ALA A 71 9.47 11.61 -24.72
C ALA A 71 9.57 12.18 -26.15
N GLY A 72 8.53 12.89 -26.62
CA GLY A 72 8.43 13.41 -27.98
C GLY A 72 8.53 14.94 -28.11
N SER A 73 8.51 15.69 -27.00
CA SER A 73 8.77 17.13 -27.07
C SER A 73 10.25 17.38 -26.86
N ASN A 74 10.90 17.92 -27.89
CA ASN A 74 12.20 18.61 -27.81
C ASN A 74 12.07 19.87 -26.93
N GLN A 75 11.60 19.72 -25.70
CA GLN A 75 11.52 20.79 -24.72
C GLN A 75 12.93 21.02 -24.22
N THR A 76 13.55 22.06 -24.77
CA THR A 76 14.56 22.89 -24.13
C THR A 76 14.49 22.69 -22.62
N GLN A 77 15.44 21.92 -22.07
CA GLN A 77 15.63 21.69 -20.63
C GLN A 77 15.98 23.03 -19.96
N THR A 78 15.01 23.93 -19.89
CA THR A 78 15.01 24.96 -18.87
C THR A 78 14.91 24.22 -17.55
N ARG A 79 15.83 24.53 -16.63
CA ARG A 79 15.93 24.02 -15.25
C ARG A 79 14.60 24.17 -14.50
N ALA A 80 13.60 23.35 -14.81
CA ALA A 80 12.33 23.36 -14.14
C ALA A 80 12.58 23.01 -12.67
N ARG A 81 12.21 23.93 -11.77
CA ARG A 81 12.39 23.74 -10.34
C ARG A 81 11.69 22.45 -9.90
N THR A 82 12.44 21.60 -9.21
CA THR A 82 11.92 20.34 -8.68
C THR A 82 10.78 20.62 -7.70
N ARG A 83 9.68 19.88 -7.80
CA ARG A 83 8.47 20.06 -6.97
C ARG A 83 7.78 18.74 -6.72
N ILE A 84 6.98 18.67 -5.64
CA ILE A 84 6.16 17.49 -5.36
C ILE A 84 5.15 17.30 -6.49
N ARG A 85 5.18 16.14 -7.15
CA ARG A 85 4.20 15.76 -8.17
C ARG A 85 3.04 15.00 -7.56
N SER A 86 3.32 14.04 -6.67
CA SER A 86 2.30 13.23 -5.97
C SER A 86 2.78 12.79 -4.60
N LEU A 87 1.85 12.60 -3.67
CA LEU A 87 2.07 12.11 -2.31
C LEU A 87 1.33 10.80 -2.10
N TRP A 88 1.93 9.87 -1.37
CA TRP A 88 1.41 8.52 -1.18
C TRP A 88 1.61 8.03 0.24
N ILE A 89 0.58 7.40 0.79
CA ILE A 89 0.68 6.60 2.02
C ILE A 89 0.35 5.14 1.70
N TYR A 90 0.87 4.25 2.53
CA TYR A 90 0.65 2.81 2.49
C TYR A 90 0.26 2.34 3.90
N PRO A 91 -0.99 2.61 4.35
CA PRO A 91 -1.41 2.31 5.72
C PRO A 91 -1.22 0.84 6.10
N LEU A 92 -1.42 -0.05 5.13
CA LEU A 92 -1.12 -1.47 5.22
C LEU A 92 0.10 -1.78 4.36
N LYS A 93 1.20 -2.21 5.00
CA LYS A 93 2.45 -2.56 4.34
C LYS A 93 2.21 -3.57 3.22
N SER A 94 2.94 -3.38 2.12
CA SER A 94 2.89 -4.21 0.91
C SER A 94 1.59 -4.17 0.10
N CYS A 95 0.53 -3.55 0.62
CA CYS A 95 -0.73 -3.36 -0.11
C CYS A 95 -0.70 -2.10 -0.97
N LYS A 96 -1.77 -1.88 -1.75
CA LYS A 96 -1.89 -0.73 -2.63
C LYS A 96 -1.86 0.58 -1.82
N GLY A 97 -1.22 1.60 -2.40
CA GLY A 97 -1.10 2.92 -1.78
C GLY A 97 -2.30 3.81 -2.05
N ILE A 98 -2.45 4.83 -1.21
CA ILE A 98 -3.44 5.90 -1.35
C ILE A 98 -2.69 7.16 -1.75
N GLU A 99 -3.05 7.74 -2.90
CA GLU A 99 -2.52 9.03 -3.34
C GLU A 99 -3.25 10.16 -2.60
N LEU A 100 -2.52 11.17 -2.14
CA LEU A 100 -3.05 12.28 -1.35
C LEU A 100 -2.74 13.63 -2.00
N HIS A 101 -3.62 14.61 -1.79
CA HIS A 101 -3.30 16.01 -2.09
C HIS A 101 -2.26 16.59 -1.13
N ARG A 102 -2.42 16.28 0.17
CA ARG A 102 -1.59 16.76 1.26
C ARG A 102 -1.53 15.71 2.37
N SER A 103 -0.48 15.75 3.18
CA SER A 103 -0.34 14.90 4.35
C SER A 103 0.46 15.62 5.43
N LYS A 104 0.13 15.33 6.69
CA LYS A 104 0.92 15.74 7.84
C LYS A 104 2.18 14.86 7.91
N VAL A 105 3.31 15.47 8.22
CA VAL A 105 4.60 14.83 8.42
C VAL A 105 4.88 14.78 9.92
N LEU A 106 5.10 13.57 10.41
CA LEU A 106 5.40 13.20 11.79
C LEU A 106 6.82 12.60 11.88
N PRO A 107 7.41 12.44 13.08
CA PRO A 107 8.72 11.80 13.25
C PRO A 107 8.87 10.45 12.53
N ALA A 108 7.80 9.65 12.52
CA ALA A 108 7.75 8.34 11.90
C ALA A 108 7.39 8.33 10.40
N GLY A 109 7.15 9.50 9.79
CA GLY A 109 6.85 9.64 8.36
C GLY A 109 5.54 10.37 8.09
N LEU A 110 4.82 9.98 7.03
CA LEU A 110 3.52 10.57 6.74
C LEU A 110 2.45 10.00 7.68
N GLU A 111 1.51 10.85 8.08
CA GLU A 111 0.35 10.43 8.88
C GLU A 111 -0.40 9.28 8.20
N HIS A 112 -0.76 8.27 9.00
CA HIS A 112 -1.39 7.02 8.58
C HIS A 112 -0.54 6.11 7.67
N ASP A 113 0.75 6.37 7.46
CA ASP A 113 1.62 5.42 6.74
C ASP A 113 2.08 4.26 7.64
N ARG A 114 2.12 3.04 7.10
CA ARG A 114 2.66 1.82 7.75
C ARG A 114 2.11 1.51 9.14
N LEU A 115 0.81 1.76 9.36
CA LEU A 115 0.11 1.38 10.59
C LEU A 115 0.05 -0.14 10.77
N TYR A 116 -0.14 -0.87 9.67
CA TYR A 116 -0.35 -2.30 9.68
C TYR A 116 0.64 -3.06 8.81
N THR A 117 0.88 -4.33 9.14
CA THR A 117 1.49 -5.31 8.24
C THR A 117 0.83 -6.67 8.34
N PHE A 118 0.85 -7.42 7.25
CA PHE A 118 0.65 -8.86 7.33
C PHE A 118 1.95 -9.56 7.72
N ALA A 119 1.83 -10.64 8.48
CA ALA A 119 2.92 -11.56 8.76
C ALA A 119 2.45 -13.00 8.65
N ARG A 120 3.38 -13.91 8.36
CA ARG A 120 3.14 -15.34 8.39
C ARG A 120 3.89 -15.97 9.54
N LEU A 121 3.28 -16.97 10.19
CA LEU A 121 3.92 -17.71 11.27
C LEU A 121 4.82 -18.79 10.66
N VAL A 122 6.13 -18.58 10.73
CA VAL A 122 7.10 -19.49 10.12
C VAL A 122 7.59 -20.47 11.19
N ALA A 123 7.53 -21.76 10.87
CA ALA A 123 8.17 -22.79 11.66
C ALA A 123 9.70 -22.54 11.73
N PRO A 124 10.34 -22.87 12.85
CA PRO A 124 11.79 -22.74 12.96
C PRO A 124 12.50 -23.45 11.81
N ARG A 125 13.44 -22.75 11.16
CA ARG A 125 14.32 -23.36 10.16
C ARG A 125 15.52 -23.97 10.89
N GLY A 126 15.44 -25.24 11.21
CA GLY A 126 16.59 -26.09 11.51
C GLY A 126 16.63 -27.26 10.52
N PRO A 127 17.81 -27.80 10.16
CA PRO A 127 17.88 -29.15 9.61
C PRO A 127 17.23 -30.10 10.63
N ALA A 128 16.50 -31.10 10.17
CA ALA A 128 16.20 -32.25 11.02
C ALA A 128 17.55 -32.83 11.50
N GLY A 129 17.96 -32.50 12.74
CA GLY A 129 19.21 -33.01 13.33
C GLY A 129 20.23 -32.00 13.89
N VAL A 130 19.98 -30.69 13.97
CA VAL A 130 20.91 -29.77 14.68
C VAL A 130 20.38 -29.46 16.08
N GLN A 131 21.19 -29.85 17.07
CA GLN A 131 20.93 -29.79 18.51
C GLN A 131 20.41 -28.42 18.98
N THR A 132 19.36 -28.51 19.79
CA THR A 132 18.83 -27.50 20.71
C THR A 132 19.96 -26.78 21.43
N ARG A 133 19.91 -25.44 21.48
CA ARG A 133 20.74 -24.69 22.42
C ARG A 133 20.25 -25.01 23.82
N LEU A 134 21.11 -25.53 24.69
CA LEU A 134 20.82 -25.62 26.12
C LEU A 134 20.55 -24.21 26.65
N GLY A 135 19.34 -23.97 27.15
CA GLY A 135 19.07 -22.81 27.99
C GLY A 135 19.86 -22.89 29.31
N PRO A 136 19.95 -21.79 30.08
CA PRO A 136 20.67 -21.75 31.36
C PRO A 136 20.16 -22.74 32.43
N LEU A 137 19.04 -23.43 32.17
CA LEU A 137 18.42 -24.44 33.03
C LEU A 137 18.38 -25.85 32.39
N GLY A 138 19.14 -26.10 31.32
CA GLY A 138 19.28 -27.44 30.74
C GLY A 138 18.00 -28.03 30.13
N ARG A 139 17.03 -27.20 29.75
CA ARG A 139 15.87 -27.64 28.95
C ARG A 139 16.14 -27.39 27.47
N ASP A 140 15.75 -28.37 26.66
CA ASP A 140 15.60 -28.25 25.22
C ASP A 140 14.53 -27.18 24.92
N GLU A 141 14.95 -25.96 24.56
CA GLU A 141 14.03 -24.96 24.01
C GLU A 141 13.75 -25.30 22.55
N GLU A 142 12.60 -25.92 22.30
CA GLU A 142 12.00 -26.04 20.97
C GLU A 142 12.07 -24.67 20.27
N PRO A 143 12.69 -24.56 19.09
CA PRO A 143 12.90 -23.26 18.47
C PRO A 143 11.53 -22.63 18.15
N ALA A 144 11.22 -21.52 18.83
CA ALA A 144 9.90 -20.94 18.80
C ALA A 144 9.50 -20.52 17.37
N ARG A 145 8.23 -20.77 17.02
CA ARG A 145 7.65 -20.22 15.79
C ARG A 145 7.79 -18.70 15.80
N SER A 146 8.13 -18.12 14.65
CA SER A 146 8.37 -16.68 14.54
C SER A 146 7.44 -16.04 13.52
N TRP A 147 6.84 -14.91 13.88
CA TRP A 147 6.09 -14.09 12.93
C TRP A 147 7.06 -13.34 12.03
N GLN A 148 6.92 -13.55 10.72
CA GLN A 148 7.73 -12.86 9.71
C GLN A 148 6.81 -12.07 8.80
N PHE A 149 7.03 -10.75 8.72
CA PHE A 149 6.24 -9.91 7.82
C PHE A 149 6.34 -10.41 6.37
N ILE A 150 5.26 -10.22 5.62
CA ILE A 150 5.20 -10.61 4.21
C ILE A 150 5.29 -9.40 3.28
N THR A 151 5.86 -9.62 2.10
CA THR A 151 6.07 -8.57 1.09
C THR A 151 5.56 -8.96 -0.28
N GLN A 152 5.35 -7.97 -1.15
CA GLN A 152 5.05 -8.20 -2.56
C GLN A 152 6.10 -9.07 -3.26
N ARG A 153 7.34 -9.12 -2.75
CA ARG A 153 8.40 -10.00 -3.29
C ARG A 153 8.04 -11.49 -3.14
N GLN A 154 7.41 -11.83 -2.02
CA GLN A 154 7.01 -13.19 -1.67
C GLN A 154 5.58 -13.48 -2.13
N PHE A 155 4.67 -12.51 -1.95
CA PHE A 155 3.25 -12.61 -2.27
C PHE A 155 2.83 -11.42 -3.14
N PRO A 156 3.08 -11.48 -4.46
CA PRO A 156 2.84 -10.36 -5.38
C PRO A 156 1.40 -9.85 -5.40
N LEU A 157 0.41 -10.71 -5.13
CA LEU A 157 -1.00 -10.35 -5.07
C LEU A 157 -1.33 -9.33 -3.96
N LEU A 158 -0.45 -9.12 -2.98
CA LEU A 158 -0.58 -8.01 -2.04
C LEU A 158 -0.72 -6.66 -2.76
N ALA A 159 -0.09 -6.49 -3.94
CA ALA A 159 -0.22 -5.26 -4.74
C ALA A 159 -1.66 -4.97 -5.20
N THR A 160 -2.49 -6.01 -5.30
CA THR A 160 -3.90 -5.91 -5.73
C THR A 160 -4.89 -5.72 -4.57
N VAL A 161 -4.41 -5.81 -3.32
CA VAL A 161 -5.22 -5.55 -2.13
C VAL A 161 -5.40 -4.04 -2.00
N GLN A 162 -6.62 -3.57 -2.22
CA GLN A 162 -7.02 -2.18 -2.15
C GLN A 162 -7.19 -1.76 -0.69
N VAL A 163 -6.75 -0.55 -0.37
CA VAL A 163 -6.85 0.04 0.96
C VAL A 163 -7.37 1.46 0.77
N ASP A 164 -8.50 1.76 1.40
CA ASP A 164 -9.14 3.07 1.33
C ASP A 164 -9.25 3.62 2.76
N LEU A 165 -8.97 4.91 2.96
CA LEU A 165 -9.02 5.57 4.26
C LEU A 165 -10.31 6.38 4.37
N PHE A 166 -11.10 6.14 5.42
CA PHE A 166 -12.35 6.83 5.72
C PHE A 166 -12.19 7.65 7.00
N VAL A 167 -12.42 8.97 6.89
CA VAL A 167 -12.34 9.91 8.01
C VAL A 167 -13.75 10.41 8.35
N PRO A 168 -14.11 10.59 9.64
CA PRO A 168 -15.41 11.09 10.04
C PRO A 168 -15.81 12.38 9.33
N ASP A 169 -17.04 12.43 8.84
CA ASP A 169 -17.59 13.61 8.19
C ASP A 169 -18.74 14.17 9.05
N ILE A 170 -18.48 15.30 9.70
CA ILE A 170 -19.42 15.96 10.61
C ILE A 170 -20.72 16.33 9.89
N ALA A 171 -20.63 16.72 8.60
CA ALA A 171 -21.82 17.10 7.83
C ALA A 171 -22.70 15.87 7.55
N LYS A 172 -22.11 14.72 7.23
CA LYS A 172 -22.83 13.46 7.00
C LYS A 172 -23.36 12.83 8.29
N ALA A 173 -22.62 12.97 9.39
CA ALA A 173 -23.01 12.43 10.69
C ALA A 173 -24.13 13.24 11.37
N ARG A 174 -24.49 14.43 10.85
CA ARG A 174 -25.51 15.30 11.44
C ARG A 174 -26.89 14.61 11.41
N GLY A 175 -27.51 14.48 12.59
CA GLY A 175 -28.82 13.84 12.74
C GLY A 175 -28.78 12.33 13.01
N ARG A 176 -27.59 11.73 13.14
CA ARG A 176 -27.43 10.34 13.57
C ARG A 176 -27.20 10.25 15.08
N PRO A 177 -27.71 9.22 15.76
CA PRO A 177 -27.60 9.06 17.20
C PRO A 177 -26.16 8.74 17.68
N SER A 178 -25.32 8.16 16.81
CA SER A 178 -23.94 7.76 17.14
C SER A 178 -22.94 8.88 16.87
N LYS A 179 -22.12 9.22 17.86
CA LYS A 179 -20.97 10.14 17.71
C LYS A 179 -19.89 9.47 16.86
N VAL A 180 -19.75 9.88 15.61
CA VAL A 180 -18.75 9.33 14.69
C VAL A 180 -17.44 10.10 14.89
N SER A 181 -16.47 9.51 15.58
CA SER A 181 -15.16 10.13 15.82
C SER A 181 -13.98 9.35 15.27
N GLU A 182 -14.16 8.08 14.92
CA GLU A 182 -13.06 7.21 14.52
C GLU A 182 -12.88 7.12 13.02
N SER A 183 -11.62 7.11 12.58
CA SER A 183 -11.26 6.84 11.20
C SER A 183 -11.02 5.35 10.97
N PHE A 184 -11.33 4.87 9.77
CA PHE A 184 -11.26 3.46 9.42
C PHE A 184 -10.49 3.25 8.12
N LEU A 185 -9.80 2.11 8.03
CA LEU A 185 -9.29 1.58 6.78
C LEU A 185 -10.24 0.51 6.26
N LEU A 186 -10.72 0.66 5.03
CA LEU A 186 -11.44 -0.38 4.33
C LEU A 186 -10.44 -1.15 3.46
N VAL A 187 -10.27 -2.44 3.72
CA VAL A 187 -9.38 -3.31 2.95
C VAL A 187 -10.22 -4.22 2.07
N ARG A 188 -9.92 -4.24 0.76
CA ARG A 188 -10.67 -5.00 -0.24
C ARG A 188 -9.76 -5.82 -1.12
N PHE A 189 -10.19 -7.02 -1.47
CA PHE A 189 -9.46 -7.89 -2.39
C PHE A 189 -10.39 -8.69 -3.29
N PRO A 190 -9.99 -9.00 -4.53
CA PRO A 190 -10.77 -9.85 -5.42
C PRO A 190 -11.03 -11.23 -4.80
N TRP A 191 -12.30 -11.62 -4.71
CA TRP A 191 -12.68 -12.93 -4.20
C TRP A 191 -14.04 -13.34 -4.73
N GLN A 192 -14.16 -14.58 -5.18
CA GLN A 192 -15.42 -15.19 -5.57
C GLN A 192 -15.63 -16.45 -4.73
N ASP A 193 -16.76 -16.50 -4.02
CA ASP A 193 -17.11 -17.69 -3.24
C ASP A 193 -17.35 -18.90 -4.17
N PRO A 194 -17.08 -20.12 -3.71
CA PRO A 194 -17.34 -21.32 -4.51
C PRO A 194 -18.85 -21.60 -4.63
N GLY A 195 -19.23 -22.32 -5.70
CA GLY A 195 -20.58 -22.84 -5.91
C GLY A 195 -21.61 -21.79 -6.35
N LEU A 196 -22.89 -22.12 -6.13
CA LEU A 196 -24.03 -21.31 -6.61
C LEU A 196 -24.07 -19.90 -6.00
N ARG A 197 -23.69 -19.76 -4.72
CA ARG A 197 -23.61 -18.44 -4.06
C ARG A 197 -22.63 -17.52 -4.79
N GLY A 198 -21.46 -18.03 -5.19
CA GLY A 198 -20.49 -17.26 -5.96
C GLY A 198 -20.98 -16.81 -7.32
N LEU A 199 -21.75 -17.65 -8.01
CA LEU A 199 -22.37 -17.30 -9.29
C LEU A 199 -23.43 -16.21 -9.12
N GLN A 200 -24.24 -16.29 -8.06
CA GLN A 200 -25.24 -15.27 -7.71
C GLN A 200 -24.56 -13.93 -7.40
N THR A 201 -23.56 -13.92 -6.52
CA THR A 201 -22.80 -12.70 -6.19
C THR A 201 -22.11 -12.13 -7.42
N TRP A 202 -21.53 -12.98 -8.27
CA TRP A 202 -20.93 -12.55 -9.52
C TRP A 202 -21.94 -11.87 -10.43
N ALA A 203 -23.08 -12.51 -10.70
CA ALA A 203 -24.11 -11.96 -11.58
C ALA A 203 -24.66 -10.64 -11.03
N ALA A 204 -24.93 -10.59 -9.74
CA ALA A 204 -25.41 -9.39 -9.07
C ALA A 204 -24.39 -8.25 -9.18
N VAL A 205 -23.10 -8.50 -8.94
CA VAL A 205 -22.04 -7.49 -9.08
C VAL A 205 -21.95 -6.97 -10.52
N LYS A 206 -22.13 -7.83 -11.52
CA LYS A 206 -22.12 -7.40 -12.93
C LYS A 206 -23.31 -6.51 -13.28
N LEU A 207 -24.49 -6.83 -12.76
CA LEU A 207 -25.69 -6.03 -12.95
C LEU A 207 -25.58 -4.67 -12.24
N ALA A 208 -25.14 -4.66 -10.99
CA ALA A 208 -25.10 -3.45 -10.16
C ALA A 208 -23.94 -2.50 -10.48
N ARG A 209 -22.75 -3.05 -10.79
CA ARG A 209 -21.50 -2.28 -10.93
C ARG A 209 -20.89 -2.35 -12.34
N GLY A 210 -21.59 -3.00 -13.28
CA GLY A 210 -21.21 -3.11 -14.67
C GLY A 210 -20.28 -4.29 -14.99
N TRP A 211 -20.09 -4.54 -16.29
CA TRP A 211 -19.47 -5.78 -16.77
C TRP A 211 -17.97 -5.92 -16.39
N ARG A 212 -17.29 -4.80 -16.10
CA ARG A 212 -15.89 -4.81 -15.64
C ARG A 212 -15.73 -5.03 -14.13
N ALA A 213 -16.79 -4.91 -13.35
CA ALA A 213 -16.74 -5.13 -11.91
C ALA A 213 -16.39 -6.57 -11.58
N ARG A 214 -15.72 -6.78 -10.46
CA ARG A 214 -15.36 -8.12 -9.96
C ARG A 214 -15.90 -8.28 -8.55
N PRO A 215 -16.32 -9.49 -8.16
CA PRO A 215 -16.59 -9.80 -6.77
C PRO A 215 -15.36 -9.51 -5.90
N GLU A 216 -15.60 -8.83 -4.79
CA GLU A 216 -14.58 -8.43 -3.81
C GLU A 216 -15.05 -8.84 -2.42
N LYS A 217 -14.10 -9.18 -1.55
CA LYS A 217 -14.34 -9.34 -0.13
C LYS A 217 -13.66 -8.19 0.62
N GLU A 218 -14.30 -7.75 1.69
CA GLU A 218 -13.91 -6.55 2.42
C GLU A 218 -13.93 -6.73 3.93
N PHE A 219 -13.02 -6.05 4.61
CA PHE A 219 -12.95 -5.97 6.05
C PHE A 219 -12.44 -4.58 6.46
N VAL A 220 -12.76 -4.19 7.70
CA VAL A 220 -12.53 -2.83 8.20
C VAL A 220 -11.54 -2.90 9.35
N LEU A 221 -10.57 -1.99 9.38
CA LEU A 221 -9.59 -1.87 10.43
C LEU A 221 -9.65 -0.47 11.06
N PRO A 222 -9.56 -0.33 12.39
CA PRO A 222 -9.50 0.99 13.02
C PRO A 222 -8.17 1.68 12.70
N VAL A 223 -8.19 3.00 12.52
CA VAL A 223 -6.95 3.80 12.41
C VAL A 223 -6.37 4.07 13.80
N ALA A 224 -7.25 4.34 14.77
CA ALA A 224 -6.90 4.52 16.17
C ALA A 224 -6.15 3.29 16.70
N PHE A 225 -5.20 3.53 17.59
CA PHE A 225 -4.55 2.44 18.32
C PHE A 225 -5.53 1.90 19.36
N PRO A 226 -5.77 0.57 19.42
CA PRO A 226 -6.76 0.02 20.34
C PRO A 226 -6.33 0.26 21.79
N SER A 227 -7.31 0.60 22.63
CA SER A 227 -7.15 0.66 24.08
C SER A 227 -6.95 -0.73 24.67
N GLU A 228 -6.38 -0.82 25.88
CA GLU A 228 -6.17 -2.11 26.56
C GLU A 228 -7.49 -2.89 26.76
N GLY A 229 -8.60 -2.19 27.04
CA GLY A 229 -9.91 -2.83 27.12
C GLY A 229 -10.42 -3.40 25.78
N GLU A 230 -10.11 -2.75 24.66
CA GLU A 230 -10.42 -3.29 23.32
C GLU A 230 -9.53 -4.47 22.95
N ILE A 231 -8.25 -4.42 23.34
CA ILE A 231 -7.29 -5.52 23.16
C ILE A 231 -7.81 -6.77 23.86
N GLU A 232 -8.24 -6.66 25.12
CA GLU A 232 -8.81 -7.76 25.88
C GLU A 232 -10.15 -8.24 25.29
N ALA A 233 -11.09 -7.33 25.03
CA ALA A 233 -12.42 -7.67 24.54
C ALA A 233 -12.40 -8.36 23.16
N ARG A 234 -11.44 -8.03 22.31
CA ARG A 234 -11.29 -8.63 20.98
C ARG A 234 -10.29 -9.80 20.94
N GLY A 235 -9.68 -10.15 22.08
CA GLY A 235 -8.72 -11.23 22.19
C GLY A 235 -7.43 -11.00 21.38
N TYR A 236 -7.02 -9.74 21.25
CA TYR A 236 -5.76 -9.40 20.60
C TYR A 236 -4.58 -9.72 21.52
N THR A 237 -3.44 -10.06 20.93
CA THR A 237 -2.21 -10.37 21.69
C THR A 237 -1.05 -9.48 21.26
N ARG A 238 -0.10 -9.23 22.16
CA ARG A 238 1.17 -8.58 21.83
C ARG A 238 2.16 -9.67 21.42
N GLU A 239 2.69 -9.60 20.20
CA GLU A 239 3.64 -10.59 19.71
C GLU A 239 4.82 -9.94 18.96
N PRO A 240 6.03 -10.55 19.05
CA PRO A 240 7.19 -10.08 18.32
C PRO A 240 7.07 -10.43 16.83
N VAL A 241 7.19 -9.42 15.98
CA VAL A 241 7.22 -9.55 14.52
C VAL A 241 8.62 -9.24 14.02
N ALA A 242 9.25 -10.24 13.39
CA ALA A 242 10.56 -10.06 12.77
C ALA A 242 10.44 -9.23 11.49
N ILE A 243 11.23 -8.16 11.40
CA ILE A 243 11.39 -7.27 10.25
C ILE A 243 12.87 -7.27 9.85
N TRP A 244 13.20 -8.08 8.85
CA TRP A 244 14.59 -8.32 8.42
C TRP A 244 15.44 -8.88 9.57
N ARG A 245 16.35 -8.08 10.13
CA ARG A 245 17.22 -8.43 11.27
C ARG A 245 16.72 -7.87 12.59
N ASP A 246 15.65 -7.09 12.54
CA ASP A 246 15.07 -6.40 13.68
C ASP A 246 13.77 -7.09 14.11
N THR A 247 13.29 -6.81 15.32
CA THR A 247 12.03 -7.34 15.83
C THR A 247 11.26 -6.23 16.53
N VAL A 248 9.96 -6.15 16.28
CA VAL A 248 9.09 -5.18 16.94
C VAL A 248 7.93 -5.90 17.60
N GLU A 249 7.58 -5.48 18.82
CA GLU A 249 6.36 -5.93 19.45
C GLU A 249 5.17 -5.19 18.82
N ALA A 250 4.20 -5.95 18.34
CA ALA A 250 3.01 -5.41 17.68
C ALA A 250 1.76 -6.15 18.15
N ILE A 251 0.59 -5.52 17.98
CA ILE A 251 -0.70 -6.13 18.33
C ILE A 251 -1.10 -7.06 17.20
N ASN A 252 -1.19 -8.37 17.48
CA ASN A 252 -1.77 -9.36 16.59
C ASN A 252 -3.30 -9.23 16.60
N MET A 253 -3.83 -8.82 15.45
CA MET A 253 -5.25 -8.65 15.13
C MET A 253 -5.70 -9.68 14.09
N GLU A 254 -5.15 -10.89 14.11
CA GLU A 254 -5.52 -11.98 13.21
C GLU A 254 -7.03 -12.27 13.21
N THR A 255 -7.72 -12.05 14.32
CA THR A 255 -9.18 -12.23 14.45
C THR A 255 -9.98 -11.35 13.50
N GLU A 256 -9.42 -10.24 13.02
CA GLU A 256 -10.04 -9.35 12.03
C GLU A 256 -9.90 -9.87 10.58
N LEU A 257 -9.08 -10.92 10.35
CA LEU A 257 -8.79 -11.39 9.01
C LEU A 257 -9.83 -12.38 8.47
N PRO A 258 -10.42 -12.10 7.29
CA PRO A 258 -11.21 -13.10 6.60
C PRO A 258 -10.29 -14.24 6.12
N ARG A 259 -10.72 -15.49 6.34
CA ARG A 259 -9.99 -16.70 5.92
C ARG A 259 -9.61 -16.67 4.43
N GLU A 260 -10.46 -16.08 3.61
CA GLU A 260 -10.33 -15.96 2.16
C GLU A 260 -9.10 -15.16 1.75
N LEU A 261 -8.67 -14.18 2.55
CA LEU A 261 -7.48 -13.39 2.23
C LEU A 261 -6.23 -14.28 2.20
N ARG A 262 -6.12 -15.20 3.16
CA ARG A 262 -5.01 -16.17 3.21
C ARG A 262 -4.98 -17.05 1.96
N LEU A 263 -6.16 -17.50 1.51
CA LEU A 263 -6.32 -18.31 0.29
C LEU A 263 -5.98 -17.50 -0.96
N TYR A 264 -6.50 -16.26 -1.05
CA TYR A 264 -6.25 -15.34 -2.16
C TYR A 264 -4.76 -15.06 -2.34
N LEU A 265 -4.06 -14.77 -1.24
CA LEU A 265 -2.63 -14.48 -1.28
C LEU A 265 -1.77 -15.74 -1.51
N GLY A 266 -2.34 -16.95 -1.40
CA GLY A 266 -1.59 -18.20 -1.50
C GLY A 266 -0.66 -18.47 -0.32
N VAL A 267 -0.98 -17.92 0.86
CA VAL A 267 -0.19 -18.11 2.09
C VAL A 267 -0.55 -19.48 2.69
N LYS A 268 0.41 -20.41 2.66
CA LYS A 268 0.24 -21.76 3.21
C LYS A 268 0.23 -21.79 4.74
N ASP A 269 1.09 -20.98 5.34
CA ASP A 269 1.24 -20.82 6.79
C ASP A 269 0.05 -20.05 7.39
N ARG A 270 0.02 -19.93 8.73
CA ARG A 270 -0.91 -19.04 9.43
C ARG A 270 -0.62 -17.59 9.02
N LEU A 271 -1.65 -16.83 8.68
CA LEU A 271 -1.57 -15.42 8.30
C LEU A 271 -2.11 -14.57 9.46
N GLY A 272 -1.31 -13.62 9.92
CA GLY A 272 -1.69 -12.66 10.95
C GLY A 272 -1.66 -11.23 10.41
N LEU A 273 -2.38 -10.37 11.10
CA LEU A 273 -2.41 -8.92 10.88
C LEU A 273 -1.83 -8.25 12.11
N PHE A 274 -0.91 -7.33 11.92
CA PHE A 274 -0.20 -6.69 13.02
C PHE A 274 -0.37 -5.18 12.96
N ARG A 275 -0.76 -4.57 14.08
CA ARG A 275 -0.80 -3.12 14.30
C ARG A 275 0.45 -2.68 15.05
N ILE A 276 1.16 -1.68 14.51
CA ILE A 276 2.35 -1.14 15.18
C ILE A 276 1.93 -0.38 16.44
N ASP A 277 2.63 -0.61 17.54
CA ASP A 277 2.52 0.17 18.77
C ASP A 277 3.29 1.50 18.60
N PRO A 278 2.61 2.65 18.64
CA PRO A 278 3.27 3.95 18.46
C PRO A 278 4.28 4.28 19.57
N ALA A 279 4.21 3.62 20.72
CA ALA A 279 5.19 3.78 21.81
C ALA A 279 6.43 2.88 21.63
N ARG A 280 6.39 1.90 20.72
CA ARG A 280 7.46 0.90 20.52
C ARG A 280 7.98 0.88 19.08
N LEU A 281 8.33 2.07 18.58
CA LEU A 281 8.92 2.23 17.26
C LEU A 281 10.39 1.79 17.23
N ARG A 282 10.86 1.42 16.03
CA ARG A 282 12.25 1.00 15.78
C ARG A 282 13.11 2.20 15.45
N HIS A 283 14.19 2.40 16.18
CA HIS A 283 15.09 3.54 15.98
C HIS A 283 15.94 3.41 14.71
N VAL A 284 16.11 4.53 14.02
CA VAL A 284 16.99 4.64 12.85
C VAL A 284 18.36 5.12 13.30
N HIS A 285 19.33 4.21 13.32
CA HIS A 285 20.71 4.54 13.73
C HIS A 285 21.63 4.78 12.54
N ARG A 286 21.46 4.02 11.46
CA ARG A 286 22.43 4.02 10.34
C ARG A 286 21.98 5.01 9.26
N CYS A 287 22.92 5.82 8.78
CA CYS A 287 22.72 6.90 7.78
C CYS A 287 21.66 7.97 8.14
N GLY A 288 21.04 7.92 9.31
CA GLY A 288 20.14 8.97 9.79
C GLY A 288 20.91 10.19 10.30
N PRO A 289 20.24 11.33 10.49
CA PRO A 289 20.83 12.45 11.20
C PRO A 289 21.14 12.06 12.65
N ALA A 290 22.17 12.65 13.25
CA ALA A 290 22.46 12.43 14.66
C ALA A 290 21.39 13.10 15.54
N LEU A 291 21.20 12.61 16.76
CA LEU A 291 20.24 13.16 17.73
C LEU A 291 20.40 14.68 17.91
N ARG A 292 21.65 15.16 18.01
CA ARG A 292 21.97 16.60 18.12
C ARG A 292 21.54 17.44 16.92
N ASP A 293 21.49 16.84 15.73
CA ASP A 293 21.20 17.54 14.47
C ASP A 293 19.70 17.51 14.17
N ALA A 294 19.01 16.44 14.59
CA ALA A 294 17.57 16.27 14.43
C ALA A 294 16.75 16.84 15.58
N GLY A 295 17.30 16.91 16.79
CA GLY A 295 16.59 17.27 18.02
C GLY A 295 15.72 16.14 18.61
N TYR A 296 15.65 15.00 17.92
CA TYR A 296 14.93 13.79 18.36
C TYR A 296 15.60 12.55 17.76
N GLN A 297 15.29 11.35 18.28
CA GLN A 297 15.76 10.09 17.72
C GLN A 297 14.80 9.63 16.61
N PRO A 298 15.21 9.60 15.33
CA PRO A 298 14.34 9.16 14.26
C PRO A 298 13.94 7.69 14.44
N ALA A 299 12.67 7.39 14.17
CA ALA A 299 12.10 6.08 14.40
C ALA A 299 11.15 5.68 13.26
N THR A 300 10.89 4.39 13.14
CA THR A 300 10.03 3.79 12.11
C THR A 300 9.16 2.69 12.71
N GLY A 301 7.96 2.51 12.16
CA GLY A 301 7.12 1.34 12.42
C GLY A 301 7.46 0.20 11.45
N PHE A 302 6.48 -0.16 10.63
CA PHE A 302 6.61 -1.21 9.60
C PHE A 302 7.27 -0.74 8.29
N GLN A 303 7.88 0.44 8.24
CA GLN A 303 8.80 0.80 7.16
C GLN A 303 9.97 -0.19 7.11
N ASP A 304 10.69 -0.29 6.00
CA ASP A 304 11.84 -1.20 5.92
C ASP A 304 13.02 -0.68 6.74
N ALA A 305 13.33 0.62 6.64
CA ALA A 305 14.51 1.22 7.28
C ALA A 305 14.35 2.69 7.68
N TYR A 306 13.64 3.51 6.89
CA TYR A 306 13.53 4.96 7.13
C TYR A 306 12.07 5.42 7.05
N PRO A 307 11.72 6.55 7.68
CA PRO A 307 10.34 7.07 7.75
C PRO A 307 9.68 7.28 6.39
N LEU A 308 10.46 7.79 5.42
CA LEU A 308 9.96 8.29 4.16
C LEU A 308 10.89 7.91 3.01
N HIS A 309 10.30 7.68 1.85
CA HIS A 309 11.03 7.43 0.62
C HIS A 309 10.62 8.43 -0.47
N LEU A 310 11.61 9.06 -1.10
CA LEU A 310 11.45 10.02 -2.20
C LEU A 310 11.96 9.45 -3.53
N LEU A 311 11.18 9.66 -4.59
CA LEU A 311 11.53 9.29 -5.96
C LEU A 311 11.37 10.50 -6.88
N ASN A 312 12.35 10.72 -7.77
CA ASN A 312 12.26 11.75 -8.80
C ASN A 312 11.82 11.12 -10.13
N LEU A 313 10.76 11.68 -10.75
CA LEU A 313 10.27 11.23 -12.06
C LEU A 313 11.28 11.48 -13.17
N THR A 314 12.10 12.52 -13.09
CA THR A 314 13.17 12.77 -14.08
C THR A 314 14.17 11.62 -14.06
N SER A 315 14.64 11.21 -12.89
CA SER A 315 15.53 10.06 -12.70
C SER A 315 14.88 8.73 -13.11
N LEU A 316 13.59 8.58 -12.84
CA LEU A 316 12.84 7.39 -13.25
C LEU A 316 12.72 7.29 -14.77
N ARG A 317 12.44 8.39 -15.47
CA ARG A 317 12.33 8.42 -16.94
C ARG A 317 13.68 8.09 -17.59
N ASP A 318 14.76 8.66 -17.06
CA ASP A 318 16.13 8.35 -17.51
C ASP A 318 16.46 6.86 -17.32
N PHE A 319 16.20 6.31 -16.13
CA PHE A 319 16.37 4.88 -15.87
C PHE A 319 15.44 4.00 -16.73
N ASP A 320 14.20 4.40 -16.95
CA ASP A 320 13.23 3.66 -17.77
C ASP A 320 13.72 3.51 -19.22
N ALA A 321 14.49 4.47 -19.75
CA ALA A 321 15.06 4.36 -21.10
C ALA A 321 16.09 3.22 -21.24
N GLU A 322 16.79 2.86 -20.16
CA GLU A 322 17.79 1.78 -20.11
C GLU A 322 17.18 0.39 -19.83
N VAL A 323 15.92 0.32 -19.41
CA VAL A 323 15.25 -0.93 -19.04
C VAL A 323 14.72 -1.62 -20.30
N GLU A 324 15.17 -2.86 -20.55
CA GLU A 324 14.65 -3.71 -21.62
C GLU A 324 13.12 -3.87 -21.51
N LYS A 325 12.41 -3.56 -22.60
CA LYS A 325 10.94 -3.60 -22.66
C LYS A 325 10.44 -4.91 -23.23
N ASP A 326 9.32 -5.38 -22.70
CA ASP A 326 8.60 -6.52 -23.23
C ASP A 326 7.07 -6.34 -23.13
N LYS A 327 6.31 -7.43 -23.35
CA LYS A 327 4.84 -7.38 -23.26
C LYS A 327 4.33 -7.06 -21.85
N ALA A 328 5.07 -7.43 -20.81
CA ALA A 328 4.70 -7.27 -19.41
C ALA A 328 5.22 -5.97 -18.79
N LEU A 329 6.30 -5.38 -19.32
CA LEU A 329 6.90 -4.13 -18.87
C LEU A 329 7.20 -3.22 -20.07
N ARG A 330 6.18 -2.46 -20.49
CA ARG A 330 6.32 -1.46 -21.56
C ARG A 330 6.82 -0.11 -21.07
N VAL A 331 6.46 0.24 -19.84
CA VAL A 331 6.75 1.51 -19.19
C VAL A 331 6.91 1.21 -17.70
N LEU A 332 7.93 1.77 -17.08
CA LEU A 332 8.18 1.57 -15.66
C LEU A 332 7.33 2.50 -14.80
N ASP A 333 6.30 1.92 -14.19
CA ASP A 333 5.40 2.64 -13.29
C ASP A 333 6.09 3.05 -11.97
N PRO A 334 6.09 4.35 -11.59
CA PRO A 334 6.66 4.82 -10.33
C PRO A 334 6.08 4.13 -9.08
N ARG A 335 4.83 3.66 -9.13
CA ARG A 335 4.18 2.96 -7.99
C ARG A 335 4.92 1.68 -7.59
N ARG A 336 5.66 1.06 -8.53
CA ARG A 336 6.51 -0.13 -8.27
C ARG A 336 7.59 0.12 -7.24
N PHE A 337 8.00 1.38 -7.06
CA PHE A 337 9.05 1.78 -6.13
C PHE A 337 8.54 2.20 -4.76
N ARG A 338 7.21 2.32 -4.60
CA ARG A 338 6.51 2.63 -3.34
C ARG A 338 7.09 3.84 -2.62
N ALA A 339 7.34 4.92 -3.35
CA ALA A 339 7.70 6.21 -2.74
C ALA A 339 6.50 6.83 -2.02
N ASN A 340 6.78 7.55 -0.94
CA ASN A 340 5.81 8.40 -0.26
C ASN A 340 5.74 9.76 -0.94
N ILE A 341 6.88 10.28 -1.39
CA ILE A 341 6.97 11.59 -2.03
C ILE A 341 7.56 11.38 -3.42
N ILE A 342 6.80 11.75 -4.45
CA ILE A 342 7.30 11.72 -5.83
C ILE A 342 7.45 13.16 -6.27
N VAL A 343 8.67 13.52 -6.69
CA VAL A 343 8.99 14.84 -7.22
C VAL A 343 9.21 14.78 -8.73
N ASP A 344 9.13 15.92 -9.41
CA ASP A 344 9.39 16.05 -10.84
C ASP A 344 10.14 17.36 -11.11
N GLY A 345 11.06 17.34 -12.08
CA GLY A 345 11.98 18.44 -12.40
C GLY A 345 13.45 18.16 -12.02
N GLY A 346 14.31 19.17 -12.20
CA GLY A 346 15.75 19.04 -12.00
C GLY A 346 16.45 18.14 -13.04
N ALA A 347 17.75 17.92 -12.85
CA ALA A 347 18.51 16.95 -13.65
C ALA A 347 18.27 15.52 -13.14
N PRO A 348 18.38 14.48 -13.99
CA PRO A 348 18.35 13.09 -13.55
C PRO A 348 19.34 12.84 -12.40
N TYR A 349 18.85 12.16 -11.36
CA TYR A 349 19.60 11.76 -10.16
C TYR A 349 20.12 12.91 -9.28
N ASP A 350 19.73 14.16 -9.54
CA ASP A 350 20.15 15.31 -8.71
C ASP A 350 19.81 15.11 -7.23
N GLU A 351 18.68 14.46 -6.94
CA GLU A 351 18.23 14.14 -5.58
C GLU A 351 19.20 13.27 -4.78
N GLU A 352 20.06 12.49 -5.46
CA GLU A 352 21.03 11.62 -4.82
C GLU A 352 22.25 12.37 -4.28
N THR A 353 22.33 13.68 -4.48
CA THR A 353 23.38 14.53 -3.91
C THR A 353 22.85 15.43 -2.80
N TRP A 354 21.55 15.44 -2.54
CA TRP A 354 20.95 16.28 -1.50
C TRP A 354 21.28 15.69 -0.13
N LYS A 355 21.65 16.53 0.84
CA LYS A 355 21.81 16.16 2.26
C LYS A 355 20.70 16.73 3.11
N LYS A 356 20.33 17.97 2.84
CA LYS A 356 19.25 18.68 3.52
C LYS A 356 18.49 19.52 2.52
N PHE A 357 17.17 19.46 2.56
CA PHE A 357 16.31 20.29 1.73
C PHE A 357 14.99 20.59 2.46
N ARG A 358 14.21 21.52 1.93
CA ARG A 358 12.86 21.79 2.42
C ARG A 358 11.87 21.95 1.28
N PHE A 359 10.61 21.62 1.54
CA PHE A 359 9.51 22.00 0.68
C PHE A 359 8.98 23.36 1.11
N ALA A 360 9.02 24.35 0.22
CA ALA A 360 8.51 25.68 0.54
C ALA A 360 6.97 25.67 0.52
N PRO A 361 6.31 26.36 1.45
CA PRO A 361 4.87 26.51 1.43
C PRO A 361 4.43 27.27 0.18
N ARG A 362 3.19 27.03 -0.24
CA ARG A 362 2.59 27.84 -1.32
C ARG A 362 2.51 29.31 -0.87
N PRO A 363 2.67 30.28 -1.78
CA PRO A 363 2.44 31.69 -1.47
C PRO A 363 1.08 31.88 -0.80
N GLY A 364 1.05 32.59 0.33
CA GLY A 364 -0.18 32.83 1.11
C GLY A 364 -0.58 31.70 2.08
N SER A 365 0.15 30.59 2.13
CA SER A 365 -0.05 29.55 3.15
C SER A 365 0.46 30.02 4.51
N LYS A 366 -0.31 29.77 5.57
CA LYS A 366 0.10 29.98 6.97
C LYS A 366 1.03 28.88 7.50
N ARG A 367 1.27 27.83 6.71
CA ARG A 367 2.09 26.67 7.12
C ARG A 367 3.57 26.96 6.90
N GLU A 368 4.40 26.47 7.81
CA GLU A 368 5.86 26.55 7.69
C GLU A 368 6.40 25.62 6.59
N ALA A 369 7.68 25.78 6.26
CA ALA A 369 8.37 24.90 5.34
C ALA A 369 8.73 23.57 6.01
N SER A 370 8.47 22.47 5.32
CA SER A 370 8.78 21.12 5.82
C SER A 370 10.20 20.73 5.43
N THR A 371 11.06 20.47 6.41
CA THR A 371 12.50 20.22 6.21
C THR A 371 12.82 18.73 6.34
N PHE A 372 13.75 18.24 5.53
CA PHE A 372 14.12 16.83 5.49
C PHE A 372 15.63 16.67 5.43
N HIS A 373 16.13 15.69 6.17
CA HIS A 373 17.45 15.10 5.98
C HIS A 373 17.34 13.94 4.99
N VAL A 374 18.26 13.88 4.03
CA VAL A 374 18.41 12.75 3.12
C VAL A 374 19.38 11.77 3.76
N SER A 375 18.85 10.61 4.18
CA SER A 375 19.61 9.65 4.96
C SER A 375 20.56 8.85 4.07
N CYS A 376 20.05 8.25 2.99
CA CYS A 376 20.88 7.53 2.03
C CYS A 376 20.16 7.34 0.69
N ARG A 377 20.88 6.83 -0.32
CA ARG A 377 20.25 6.30 -1.53
C ARG A 377 19.38 5.09 -1.18
N THR A 378 18.29 4.91 -1.92
CA THR A 378 17.38 3.78 -1.72
C THR A 378 17.88 2.57 -2.49
N VAL A 379 18.54 1.67 -1.77
CA VAL A 379 18.92 0.35 -2.28
C VAL A 379 17.67 -0.44 -2.65
N ARG A 380 17.61 -0.90 -3.90
CA ARG A 380 16.47 -1.62 -4.45
C ARG A 380 16.63 -3.12 -4.33
N CYS A 381 15.50 -3.78 -4.14
CA CYS A 381 15.36 -5.22 -4.15
C CYS A 381 14.48 -5.66 -5.33
N LYS A 382 14.11 -6.95 -5.41
CA LYS A 382 13.22 -7.50 -6.46
C LYS A 382 11.74 -7.07 -6.35
N MET A 383 11.38 -6.19 -5.43
CA MET A 383 10.00 -5.76 -5.24
C MET A 383 9.44 -4.95 -6.44
N PRO A 384 10.19 -4.03 -7.09
CA PRO A 384 9.69 -3.27 -8.23
C PRO A 384 9.34 -4.13 -9.46
N ASN A 385 9.74 -5.41 -9.49
CA ASN A 385 9.32 -6.36 -10.51
C ASN A 385 7.81 -6.64 -10.49
N VAL A 386 7.14 -6.37 -9.36
CA VAL A 386 5.70 -6.60 -9.19
C VAL A 386 4.91 -5.45 -9.80
N ASP A 387 4.06 -5.79 -10.77
CA ASP A 387 3.08 -4.87 -11.33
C ASP A 387 2.01 -4.51 -10.30
N GLN A 388 1.79 -3.21 -10.10
CA GLN A 388 0.94 -2.71 -9.01
C GLN A 388 -0.56 -2.79 -9.32
N ASP A 389 -0.97 -3.08 -10.56
CA ASP A 389 -2.38 -3.24 -10.91
C ASP A 389 -2.78 -4.72 -11.00
N THR A 390 -1.88 -5.57 -11.49
CA THR A 390 -2.16 -7.00 -11.75
C THR A 390 -1.58 -7.93 -10.71
N GLY A 391 -0.58 -7.49 -9.92
CA GLY A 391 0.19 -8.38 -9.05
C GLY A 391 1.10 -9.35 -9.82
N HIS A 392 1.22 -9.24 -11.15
CA HIS A 392 2.15 -10.06 -11.93
C HIS A 392 3.59 -9.64 -11.61
N ARG A 393 4.43 -10.62 -11.23
CA ARG A 393 5.84 -10.40 -10.96
C ARG A 393 6.67 -10.70 -12.21
N HIS A 394 7.23 -9.67 -12.81
CA HIS A 394 8.17 -9.85 -13.92
C HIS A 394 9.43 -10.62 -13.45
N PRO A 395 9.87 -11.66 -14.17
CA PRO A 395 10.93 -12.56 -13.69
C PRO A 395 12.30 -11.87 -13.51
N VAL A 396 12.59 -10.86 -14.35
CA VAL A 396 13.92 -10.25 -14.46
C VAL A 396 13.90 -8.75 -14.15
N GLU A 397 13.17 -7.96 -14.93
CA GLU A 397 13.09 -6.50 -14.80
C GLU A 397 12.12 -5.96 -13.74
N PRO A 398 12.39 -4.76 -13.18
CA PRO A 398 13.55 -3.89 -13.44
C PRO A 398 14.78 -4.22 -12.57
N ASP A 399 14.76 -5.31 -11.78
CA ASP A 399 15.88 -5.68 -10.88
C ASP A 399 17.21 -5.90 -11.60
N ARG A 400 17.19 -6.48 -12.81
CA ARG A 400 18.41 -6.65 -13.62
C ARG A 400 18.98 -5.30 -14.08
N ALA A 401 18.16 -4.44 -14.70
CA ALA A 401 18.59 -3.11 -15.11
C ALA A 401 19.07 -2.26 -13.93
N LEU A 402 18.40 -2.34 -12.77
CA LEU A 402 18.83 -1.66 -11.55
C LEU A 402 20.24 -2.09 -11.13
N ARG A 403 20.54 -3.39 -11.11
CA ARG A 403 21.90 -3.86 -10.77
C ARG A 403 22.92 -3.45 -11.83
N LYS A 404 22.57 -3.52 -13.11
CA LYS A 404 23.51 -3.25 -14.21
C LYS A 404 23.87 -1.77 -14.32
N PHE A 405 22.88 -0.88 -14.24
CA PHE A 405 23.05 0.54 -14.54
C PHE A 405 23.05 1.45 -13.32
N ARG A 406 22.56 0.96 -12.18
CA ARG A 406 22.35 1.77 -10.97
C ARG A 406 23.12 1.26 -9.74
N GLU A 407 24.17 0.47 -9.91
CA GLU A 407 25.11 0.14 -8.84
C GLU A 407 26.03 1.35 -8.55
N VAL A 408 25.47 2.39 -7.93
CA VAL A 408 26.14 3.69 -7.74
C VAL A 408 26.56 3.97 -6.30
N ASP A 409 26.23 3.08 -5.35
CA ASP A 409 26.52 3.27 -3.94
C ASP A 409 27.57 2.27 -3.44
N GLU A 410 28.73 2.77 -3.03
CA GLU A 410 29.87 1.95 -2.58
C GLU A 410 29.54 1.08 -1.37
N GLY A 411 28.60 1.52 -0.53
CA GLY A 411 28.14 0.80 0.64
C GLY A 411 27.14 -0.32 0.34
N ALA A 412 26.68 -0.42 -0.91
CA ALA A 412 25.70 -1.38 -1.38
C ALA A 412 26.15 -2.10 -2.66
N LYS A 413 27.37 -2.64 -2.66
CA LYS A 413 27.92 -3.42 -3.78
C LYS A 413 26.92 -4.47 -4.30
N HIS A 414 26.84 -4.59 -5.62
CA HIS A 414 25.95 -5.47 -6.38
C HIS A 414 24.45 -5.18 -6.25
N LYS A 415 24.08 -3.99 -5.75
CA LYS A 415 22.69 -3.57 -5.61
C LYS A 415 22.44 -2.25 -6.31
N GLY A 416 21.37 -2.20 -7.10
CA GLY A 416 20.91 -0.98 -7.74
C GLY A 416 20.28 0.00 -6.77
N CYS A 417 20.50 1.30 -6.97
CA CYS A 417 19.90 2.38 -6.21
C CYS A 417 19.01 3.26 -7.09
N LEU A 418 17.85 3.64 -6.58
CA LEU A 418 16.99 4.63 -7.26
C LEU A 418 16.13 5.34 -6.22
N GLY A 419 16.16 6.67 -6.20
CA GLY A 419 15.49 7.47 -5.17
C GLY A 419 16.26 7.50 -3.84
N VAL A 420 15.74 8.22 -2.86
CA VAL A 420 16.44 8.50 -1.59
C VAL A 420 15.53 8.31 -0.37
N GLN A 421 16.12 7.89 0.73
CA GLN A 421 15.45 7.72 2.02
C GLN A 421 15.53 9.01 2.82
N LEU A 422 14.45 9.40 3.47
CA LEU A 422 14.33 10.67 4.17
C LEU A 422 13.98 10.49 5.64
N THR A 423 14.49 11.41 6.44
CA THR A 423 14.09 11.64 7.82
C THR A 423 13.58 13.08 7.96
N PRO A 424 12.38 13.31 8.50
CA PRO A 424 11.88 14.66 8.69
C PRO A 424 12.68 15.40 9.77
N LEU A 425 12.82 16.71 9.62
CA LEU A 425 13.45 17.60 10.60
C LEU A 425 12.43 18.67 11.00
N PHE A 426 12.40 18.97 12.29
CA PHE A 426 11.47 19.94 12.87
C PHE A 426 12.24 21.14 13.43
N SER A 427 11.59 22.30 13.47
CA SER A 427 12.16 23.53 14.03
C SER A 427 12.24 23.46 15.56
N LYS A 428 11.30 22.74 16.18
CA LYS A 428 11.20 22.49 17.61
C LYS A 428 10.92 21.00 17.85
N THR A 429 11.45 20.47 18.95
CA THR A 429 11.34 19.04 19.31
C THR A 429 11.09 18.82 20.80
N GLU A 430 10.58 19.83 21.50
CA GLU A 430 10.34 19.78 22.95
C GLU A 430 9.09 18.94 23.29
N SER A 431 8.08 18.99 22.42
CA SER A 431 6.84 18.22 22.56
C SER A 431 6.47 17.48 21.26
N PRO A 432 5.64 16.42 21.32
CA PRO A 432 5.10 15.77 20.13
C PRO A 432 4.35 16.72 19.19
N GLU A 433 3.67 17.72 19.75
CA GLU A 433 2.90 18.73 19.02
C GLU A 433 3.81 19.67 18.20
N ASP A 434 5.05 19.89 18.65
CA ASP A 434 6.06 20.65 17.91
C ASP A 434 6.62 19.89 16.70
N MET A 435 6.52 18.56 16.70
CA MET A 435 7.07 17.69 15.68
C MET A 435 6.08 17.37 14.57
N GLU A 436 5.41 18.41 14.08
CA GLU A 436 4.46 18.33 12.98
C GLU A 436 4.82 19.32 11.87
N SER A 437 4.79 18.85 10.62
CA SER A 437 4.85 19.73 9.45
C SER A 437 3.92 19.21 8.36
N TRP A 438 3.85 19.89 7.21
CA TRP A 438 2.88 19.56 6.16
C TRP A 438 3.52 19.53 4.77
N VAL A 439 3.14 18.55 3.98
CA VAL A 439 3.50 18.50 2.55
C VAL A 439 2.25 18.46 1.70
N GLU A 440 2.32 19.11 0.54
CA GLU A 440 1.24 19.19 -0.44
C GLU A 440 1.81 19.06 -1.86
N ALA A 441 1.07 18.39 -2.74
CA ALA A 441 1.40 18.35 -4.16
C ALA A 441 1.61 19.76 -4.73
N GLY A 442 2.69 19.96 -5.47
CA GLY A 442 3.08 21.24 -6.06
C GLY A 442 4.03 22.10 -5.22
N MET A 443 4.32 21.76 -3.95
CA MET A 443 5.34 22.48 -3.18
C MET A 443 6.73 22.33 -3.85
N PRO A 444 7.46 23.44 -4.08
CA PRO A 444 8.78 23.38 -4.68
C PRO A 444 9.84 22.95 -3.66
N VAL A 445 10.86 22.25 -4.14
CA VAL A 445 12.06 21.91 -3.38
C VAL A 445 12.98 23.13 -3.32
N VAL A 446 13.43 23.44 -2.11
CA VAL A 446 14.53 24.38 -1.85
C VAL A 446 15.67 23.57 -1.22
N LEU A 447 16.74 23.41 -1.97
CA LEU A 447 17.92 22.70 -1.51
C LEU A 447 18.71 23.55 -0.51
N LEU A 448 19.14 22.93 0.59
CA LEU A 448 19.89 23.60 1.66
C LEU A 448 21.34 23.13 1.70
N GLU A 449 21.56 21.84 1.45
CA GLU A 449 22.89 21.23 1.54
C GLU A 449 23.03 20.09 0.54
N ARG A 450 24.21 19.98 -0.08
CA ARG A 450 24.61 18.84 -0.93
C ARG A 450 25.75 18.06 -0.25
N GLY A 451 25.83 16.77 -0.55
CA GLY A 451 26.92 15.93 -0.11
C GLY A 451 26.84 14.51 -0.64
N ARG A 452 27.82 13.71 -0.27
CA ARG A 452 27.95 12.32 -0.70
C ARG A 452 27.21 11.38 0.25
N HIS A 453 26.50 10.39 -0.29
CA HIS A 453 25.94 9.29 0.49
C HIS A 453 26.76 8.02 0.34
N VAL A 454 26.87 7.28 1.44
CA VAL A 454 27.39 5.91 1.48
C VAL A 454 26.40 5.12 2.33
N TYR A 455 25.80 4.10 1.72
CA TYR A 455 24.82 3.25 2.39
C TYR A 455 25.50 2.39 3.46
N ILE A 456 24.94 2.38 4.65
CA ILE A 456 25.35 1.45 5.70
C ILE A 456 24.23 0.42 5.83
N PRO A 457 24.48 -0.87 5.52
CA PRO A 457 23.48 -1.91 5.62
C PRO A 457 22.78 -1.87 6.97
N GLN A 458 21.45 -2.04 6.98
CA GLN A 458 20.62 -2.10 8.20
C GLN A 458 20.60 -3.49 8.83
#